data_AF-A0AAW6Q7R4-F1
#
_entry.id   AF-A0AAW6Q7R4-F1
#
_cell.length_a   1.000
_cell.length_b   1.000
_cell.length_c   1.000
_cell.angle_alpha   90.00
_cell.angle_beta   90.00
_cell.angle_gamma   90.00
#
_symmetry.space_group_name_H-M   'P 1'
#
loop_
_entity.id
_entity.type
_entity.pdbx_description
1 polymer ?
#
loop_
_entity_poly.entity_id
_entity_poly.type
_entity_poly.pdbx_seq_one_letter_code
_entity_poly.pdbx_strand_id
1 'polypeptide(L)'
;RRDRVKEKLSASEERLIEGLAVDGYHAWGDLYNAAVGRMKIPFEDKELSVGQAENMMAHPDRRIRRQVFKELNEAWKGEEELFGSTLNHLAGFRTEIYKARGWKSALEEPLAINRMKKETLDVMWQVITDHKKPFAEYLNRKASLLGL
;
A
#
# COMPACT_ATOMS: atom_id res chain seq x y z
N ARG A 1 2.61 -25.41 11.38
CA ARG A 1 2.11 -26.13 10.17
C ARG A 1 0.81 -26.88 10.46
N ARG A 2 0.65 -27.56 11.61
CA ARG A 2 -0.62 -28.19 12.02
C ARG A 2 -1.71 -27.17 12.42
N ASP A 3 -1.37 -26.06 13.06
CA ASP A 3 -2.38 -25.09 13.51
C ASP A 3 -3.02 -24.30 12.35
N ARG A 4 -2.23 -23.94 11.33
CA ARG A 4 -2.75 -23.34 10.09
C ARG A 4 -3.76 -24.21 9.33
N VAL A 5 -3.72 -25.53 9.50
CA VAL A 5 -4.70 -26.43 8.86
C VAL A 5 -6.02 -26.38 9.60
N LYS A 6 -6.02 -26.11 10.91
CA LYS A 6 -7.23 -25.98 11.72
C LYS A 6 -8.00 -24.68 11.46
N GLU A 7 -7.31 -23.67 10.95
CA GLU A 7 -7.86 -22.35 10.62
C GLU A 7 -8.37 -22.25 9.17
N LYS A 8 -8.20 -23.32 8.38
CA LYS A 8 -8.75 -23.40 7.03
C LYS A 8 -10.19 -23.91 7.07
N LEU A 9 -10.95 -23.54 6.05
CA LEU A 9 -12.27 -24.08 5.77
C LEU A 9 -12.17 -25.53 5.26
N SER A 10 -13.32 -26.14 4.92
CA SER A 10 -13.32 -27.43 4.25
C SER A 10 -12.54 -27.37 2.93
N ALA A 11 -11.99 -28.50 2.50
CA ALA A 11 -11.23 -28.56 1.25
C ALA A 11 -12.04 -28.11 0.02
N SER A 12 -13.37 -28.31 0.02
CA SER A 12 -14.26 -27.79 -1.03
C SER A 12 -14.39 -26.28 -1.00
N GLU A 13 -14.55 -25.68 0.18
CA GLU A 13 -14.66 -24.22 0.33
C GLU A 13 -13.34 -23.53 -0.01
N GLU A 14 -12.20 -24.06 0.46
CA GLU A 14 -10.89 -23.50 0.10
C GLU A 14 -10.62 -23.58 -1.41
N ARG A 15 -11.00 -24.68 -2.08
CA ARG A 15 -10.89 -24.78 -3.55
C ARG A 15 -11.78 -23.76 -4.27
N LEU A 16 -12.99 -23.54 -3.77
CA LEU A 16 -13.89 -22.53 -4.33
C LEU A 16 -13.31 -21.12 -4.16
N ILE A 17 -12.80 -20.80 -2.96
CA ILE A 17 -12.14 -19.52 -2.68
C ILE A 17 -10.94 -19.32 -3.59
N GLU A 18 -10.08 -20.33 -3.75
CA GLU A 18 -8.92 -20.28 -4.64
C GLU A 18 -9.34 -20.06 -6.11
N GLY A 19 -10.41 -20.72 -6.56
CA GLY A 19 -10.97 -20.50 -7.90
C GLY A 19 -11.49 -19.07 -8.11
N LEU A 20 -12.23 -18.53 -7.12
CA LEU A 20 -12.76 -17.16 -7.17
C LEU A 20 -11.69 -16.08 -6.96
N ALA A 21 -10.55 -16.42 -6.33
CA ALA A 21 -9.49 -15.45 -6.05
C ALA A 21 -8.83 -14.91 -7.32
N VAL A 22 -8.84 -15.67 -8.42
CA VAL A 22 -8.30 -15.23 -9.72
C VAL A 22 -9.07 -13.99 -10.21
N ASP A 23 -10.39 -14.10 -10.36
CA ASP A 23 -11.24 -13.00 -10.85
C ASP A 23 -11.69 -12.03 -9.75
N GLY A 24 -11.41 -12.35 -8.48
CA GLY A 24 -11.66 -11.48 -7.34
C GLY A 24 -10.37 -10.79 -6.89
N TYR A 25 -9.72 -11.39 -5.89
CA TYR A 25 -8.56 -10.80 -5.21
C TYR A 25 -7.42 -10.38 -6.16
N HIS A 26 -7.04 -11.24 -7.10
CA HIS A 26 -5.93 -10.97 -8.02
C HIS A 26 -6.32 -9.94 -9.08
N ALA A 27 -7.48 -10.11 -9.71
CA ALA A 27 -7.99 -9.16 -10.71
C ALA A 27 -8.11 -7.72 -10.16
N TRP A 28 -8.54 -7.52 -8.91
CA TRP A 28 -8.55 -6.17 -8.31
C TRP A 28 -7.15 -5.59 -8.13
N GLY A 29 -6.17 -6.42 -7.77
CA GLY A 29 -4.76 -6.01 -7.71
C GLY A 29 -4.19 -5.65 -9.08
N ASP A 30 -4.53 -6.44 -10.10
CA ASP A 30 -4.12 -6.19 -11.49
C ASP A 30 -4.77 -4.91 -12.03
N LEU A 31 -6.05 -4.66 -11.72
CA LEU A 31 -6.74 -3.42 -12.06
C LEU A 31 -6.06 -2.20 -11.42
N TYR A 32 -5.69 -2.29 -10.14
CA TYR A 32 -4.94 -1.25 -9.45
C TYR A 32 -3.62 -0.94 -10.20
N ASN A 33 -2.84 -1.97 -10.51
CA ASN A 33 -1.57 -1.82 -11.21
C ASN A 33 -1.75 -1.26 -12.63
N ALA A 34 -2.77 -1.71 -13.36
CA ALA A 34 -3.10 -1.20 -14.70
C ALA A 34 -3.53 0.28 -14.64
N ALA A 35 -4.34 0.65 -13.64
CA ALA A 35 -4.73 2.04 -13.40
C ALA A 35 -3.53 2.94 -13.11
N VAL A 36 -2.61 2.52 -12.23
CA VAL A 36 -1.35 3.24 -11.99
C VAL A 36 -0.51 3.33 -13.27
N GLY A 37 -0.43 2.24 -14.04
CA GLY A 37 0.37 2.18 -15.28
C GLY A 37 -0.12 3.11 -16.39
N ARG A 38 -1.41 3.43 -16.44
CA ARG A 38 -1.98 4.38 -17.42
C ARG A 38 -1.85 5.85 -16.99
N MET A 39 -1.63 6.13 -15.72
CA MET A 39 -1.56 7.51 -15.23
C MET A 39 -0.43 8.28 -15.92
N LYS A 40 -0.74 9.53 -16.27
CA LYS A 40 0.17 10.49 -16.89
C LYS A 40 0.30 11.69 -15.98
N ILE A 41 1.54 12.05 -15.66
CA ILE A 41 1.86 13.19 -14.82
C ILE A 41 2.39 14.30 -15.73
N PRO A 42 1.64 15.40 -15.92
CA PRO A 42 2.10 16.52 -16.72
C PRO A 42 3.36 17.13 -16.11
N PHE A 43 4.38 17.38 -16.93
CA PHE A 43 5.56 18.12 -16.51
C PHE A 43 6.20 18.81 -17.71
N GLU A 44 6.13 20.15 -17.76
CA GLU A 44 6.55 20.94 -18.93
C GLU A 44 5.85 20.43 -20.20
N ASP A 45 6.58 20.18 -21.28
CA ASP A 45 6.04 19.71 -22.57
C ASP A 45 5.99 18.17 -22.68
N LYS A 46 6.07 17.44 -21.57
CA LYS A 46 6.06 15.97 -21.54
C LYS A 46 5.10 15.40 -20.51
N GLU A 47 4.73 14.15 -20.73
CA GLU A 47 4.00 13.32 -19.77
C GLU A 47 4.93 12.26 -19.17
N LEU A 48 4.97 12.21 -17.84
CA LEU A 48 5.75 11.23 -17.10
C LEU A 48 4.84 10.09 -16.64
N SER A 49 5.40 8.89 -16.50
CA SER A 49 4.78 7.87 -15.65
C SER A 49 4.87 8.26 -14.17
N VAL A 50 4.06 7.62 -13.32
CA VAL A 50 4.13 7.80 -11.85
C VAL A 50 5.55 7.58 -11.33
N GLY A 51 6.20 6.48 -11.70
CA GLY A 51 7.57 6.19 -11.25
C GLY A 51 8.61 7.19 -11.77
N GLN A 52 8.45 7.73 -12.98
CA GLN A 52 9.31 8.80 -13.49
C GLN A 52 9.14 10.10 -12.69
N ALA A 53 7.89 10.48 -12.38
CA ALA A 53 7.60 11.63 -11.54
C ALA A 53 8.16 11.46 -10.12
N GLU A 54 8.01 10.27 -9.50
CA GLU A 54 8.59 9.97 -8.20
C GLU A 54 10.12 10.09 -8.20
N ASN A 55 10.81 9.62 -9.24
CA ASN A 55 12.26 9.80 -9.38
C ASN A 55 12.66 11.28 -9.44
N MET A 56 11.83 12.13 -10.06
CA MET A 56 12.09 13.58 -10.12
C MET A 56 11.93 14.29 -8.77
N MET A 57 11.32 13.65 -7.76
CA MET A 57 11.32 14.16 -6.38
C MET A 57 12.71 14.18 -5.73
N ALA A 58 13.71 13.55 -6.34
CA ALA A 58 15.12 13.63 -5.92
C ALA A 58 15.93 14.68 -6.71
N HIS A 59 15.33 15.40 -7.66
CA HIS A 59 16.03 16.37 -8.51
C HIS A 59 16.71 17.48 -7.69
N PRO A 60 17.93 17.95 -8.03
CA PRO A 60 18.65 18.98 -7.25
C PRO A 60 17.92 20.32 -7.18
N ASP A 61 17.27 20.76 -8.27
CA ASP A 61 16.45 21.98 -8.28
C ASP A 61 15.13 21.77 -7.52
N ARG A 62 14.91 22.57 -6.47
CA ARG A 62 13.69 22.56 -5.65
C ARG A 62 12.43 22.91 -6.45
N ARG A 63 12.52 23.78 -7.45
CA ARG A 63 11.37 24.20 -8.26
C ARG A 63 10.78 23.01 -9.01
N ILE A 64 11.65 22.20 -9.61
CA ILE A 64 11.29 20.94 -10.27
C ILE A 64 10.61 20.01 -9.28
N ARG A 65 11.21 19.77 -8.10
CA ARG A 65 10.59 18.93 -7.05
C ARG A 65 9.19 19.41 -6.65
N ARG A 66 9.00 20.71 -6.45
CA ARG A 66 7.70 21.29 -6.05
C ARG A 66 6.65 21.15 -7.15
N GLN A 67 7.03 21.41 -8.40
CA GLN A 67 6.12 21.27 -9.54
C GLN A 67 5.70 19.82 -9.71
N VAL A 68 6.66 18.88 -9.77
CA VAL A 68 6.35 17.45 -9.92
C VAL A 68 5.51 16.95 -8.75
N PHE A 69 5.82 17.34 -7.52
CA PHE A 69 5.00 16.97 -6.36
C PHE A 69 3.54 17.42 -6.54
N LYS A 70 3.31 18.66 -6.97
CA LYS A 70 1.97 19.19 -7.19
C LYS A 70 1.22 18.39 -8.26
N GLU A 71 1.82 18.26 -9.45
CA GLU A 71 1.16 17.58 -10.58
C GLU A 71 0.93 16.09 -10.29
N LEU A 72 1.85 15.43 -9.58
CA LEU A 72 1.68 14.05 -9.12
C LEU A 72 0.49 13.92 -8.17
N ASN A 73 0.35 14.81 -7.18
CA ASN A 73 -0.78 14.77 -6.25
C ASN A 73 -2.11 15.08 -6.95
N GLU A 74 -2.15 16.03 -7.89
CA GLU A 74 -3.38 16.31 -8.66
C GLU A 74 -3.79 15.12 -9.53
N ALA A 75 -2.84 14.42 -10.17
CA ALA A 75 -3.14 13.21 -10.93
C ALA A 75 -3.68 12.08 -10.03
N TRP A 76 -3.09 11.85 -8.85
CA TRP A 76 -3.61 10.88 -7.88
C TRP A 76 -5.00 11.25 -7.38
N LYS A 77 -5.24 12.53 -7.11
CA LYS A 77 -6.53 13.04 -6.69
C LYS A 77 -7.60 12.83 -7.76
N GLY A 78 -7.27 13.04 -9.04
CA GLY A 78 -8.19 12.79 -10.16
C GLY A 78 -8.66 11.34 -10.28
N GLU A 79 -7.91 10.39 -9.74
CA GLU A 79 -8.22 8.96 -9.75
C GLU A 79 -8.66 8.44 -8.37
N GLU A 80 -8.88 9.32 -7.38
CA GLU A 80 -9.09 8.94 -5.97
C GLU A 80 -10.32 8.04 -5.77
N GLU A 81 -11.41 8.29 -6.51
CA GLU A 81 -12.62 7.47 -6.44
C GLU A 81 -12.38 6.05 -6.98
N LEU A 82 -11.68 5.94 -8.12
CA LEU A 82 -11.34 4.65 -8.72
C LEU A 82 -10.45 3.82 -7.78
N PHE A 83 -9.38 4.44 -7.26
CA PHE A 83 -8.48 3.75 -6.35
C PHE A 83 -9.15 3.41 -5.02
N GLY A 84 -9.98 4.32 -4.48
CA GLY A 84 -10.78 4.05 -3.28
C GLY A 84 -11.72 2.86 -3.47
N SER A 85 -12.46 2.82 -4.58
CA SER A 85 -13.33 1.69 -4.93
C SER A 85 -12.55 0.38 -5.10
N THR A 86 -11.44 0.41 -5.84
CA THR A 86 -10.58 -0.76 -6.08
C THR A 86 -10.04 -1.34 -4.77
N LEU A 87 -9.55 -0.49 -3.87
CA LEU A 87 -9.05 -0.91 -2.55
C LEU A 87 -10.18 -1.45 -1.66
N ASN A 88 -11.37 -0.85 -1.71
CA ASN A 88 -12.53 -1.34 -0.97
C ASN A 88 -12.95 -2.73 -1.41
N HIS A 89 -12.99 -3.01 -2.72
CA HIS A 89 -13.32 -4.34 -3.22
C HIS A 89 -12.25 -5.38 -2.87
N LEU A 90 -10.96 -5.01 -2.95
CA LEU A 90 -9.86 -5.88 -2.54
C LEU A 90 -9.93 -6.21 -1.02
N ALA A 91 -10.19 -5.20 -0.19
CA ALA A 91 -10.36 -5.38 1.25
C ALA A 91 -11.63 -6.18 1.59
N GLY A 92 -12.72 -5.96 0.86
CA GLY A 92 -13.98 -6.68 1.01
C GLY A 92 -13.83 -8.17 0.76
N PHE A 93 -13.15 -8.55 -0.33
CA PHE A 93 -12.85 -9.95 -0.64
C PHE A 93 -12.09 -10.64 0.50
N ARG A 94 -11.01 -10.02 0.99
CA ARG A 94 -10.24 -10.52 2.13
C ARG A 94 -11.09 -10.64 3.39
N THR A 95 -11.88 -9.61 3.69
CA THR A 95 -12.70 -9.55 4.91
C THR A 95 -13.71 -10.68 4.96
N GLU A 96 -14.36 -11.02 3.84
CA GLU A 96 -15.31 -12.14 3.83
C GLU A 96 -14.64 -13.49 4.01
N ILE A 97 -13.46 -13.71 3.43
CA ILE A 97 -12.67 -14.91 3.70
C ILE A 97 -12.27 -14.99 5.17
N TYR A 98 -11.84 -13.87 5.76
CA TYR A 98 -11.43 -13.83 7.16
C TYR A 98 -12.62 -14.16 8.09
N LYS A 99 -13.80 -13.60 7.81
CA LYS A 99 -15.03 -13.94 8.54
C LYS A 99 -15.35 -15.43 8.44
N ALA A 100 -15.30 -16.00 7.23
CA ALA A 100 -15.57 -17.43 7.02
C ALA A 100 -14.58 -18.32 7.82
N ARG A 101 -13.29 -17.97 7.81
CA ARG A 101 -12.24 -18.66 8.58
C ARG A 101 -12.26 -18.37 10.10
N GLY A 102 -13.17 -17.51 10.57
CA GLY A 102 -13.27 -17.11 11.98
C GLY A 102 -12.11 -16.23 12.47
N TRP A 103 -11.36 -15.60 11.55
CA TRP A 103 -10.26 -14.71 11.88
C TRP A 103 -10.76 -13.38 12.40
N LYS A 104 -10.20 -12.95 13.53
CA LYS A 104 -10.65 -11.76 14.27
C LYS A 104 -9.86 -10.50 13.91
N SER A 105 -8.76 -10.65 13.18
CA SER A 105 -7.87 -9.55 12.82
C SER A 105 -7.46 -9.66 11.36
N ALA A 106 -7.41 -8.52 10.66
CA ALA A 106 -6.85 -8.46 9.31
C ALA A 106 -5.34 -8.76 9.28
N LEU A 107 -4.69 -8.80 10.45
CA LEU A 107 -3.27 -9.12 10.59
C LEU A 107 -2.98 -10.62 10.63
N GLU A 108 -3.98 -11.49 10.83
CA GLU A 108 -3.76 -12.94 10.93
C GLU A 108 -3.03 -13.48 9.68
N GLU A 109 -3.52 -13.11 8.50
CA GLU A 109 -2.91 -13.50 7.22
C GLU A 109 -1.46 -13.03 7.06
N PRO A 110 -1.15 -11.71 7.12
CA PRO A 110 0.21 -11.25 6.93
C PRO A 110 1.17 -11.71 8.04
N LEU A 111 0.72 -11.78 9.31
CA LEU A 111 1.55 -12.30 10.40
C LEU A 111 1.87 -13.78 10.18
N ALA A 112 0.88 -14.57 9.74
CA ALA A 112 1.09 -15.95 9.37
C ALA A 112 2.12 -16.02 8.24
N ILE A 113 1.88 -15.40 7.08
CA ILE A 113 2.77 -15.45 5.90
C ILE A 113 4.21 -15.10 6.28
N ASN A 114 4.41 -14.03 7.05
CA ASN A 114 5.73 -13.57 7.48
C ASN A 114 6.32 -14.34 8.68
N ARG A 115 5.57 -15.30 9.25
CA ARG A 115 5.95 -16.06 10.46
C ARG A 115 6.30 -15.14 11.64
N MET A 116 5.55 -14.05 11.76
CA MET A 116 5.76 -13.01 12.75
C MET A 116 4.71 -13.13 13.85
N LYS A 117 5.14 -12.97 15.10
CA LYS A 117 4.21 -12.83 16.23
C LYS A 117 3.60 -11.44 16.24
N LYS A 118 2.33 -11.32 16.61
CA LYS A 118 1.66 -10.01 16.70
C LYS A 118 2.41 -9.08 17.65
N GLU A 119 2.89 -9.61 18.77
CA GLU A 119 3.64 -8.86 19.77
C GLU A 119 4.93 -8.25 19.20
N THR A 120 5.58 -8.96 18.28
CA THR A 120 6.76 -8.42 17.58
C THR A 120 6.40 -7.21 16.73
N LEU A 121 5.32 -7.31 15.95
CA LEU A 121 4.84 -6.19 15.13
C LEU A 121 4.40 -4.99 15.99
N ASP A 122 3.68 -5.26 17.08
CA ASP A 122 3.21 -4.23 18.01
C ASP A 122 4.40 -3.50 18.66
N VAL A 123 5.43 -4.23 19.11
CA VAL A 123 6.65 -3.64 19.69
C VAL A 123 7.39 -2.79 18.66
N MET A 124 7.50 -3.24 17.40
CA MET A 124 8.13 -2.44 16.34
C MET A 124 7.40 -1.10 16.16
N TRP A 125 6.07 -1.10 16.10
CA TRP A 125 5.28 0.13 15.97
C TRP A 125 5.37 1.03 17.21
N GLN A 126 5.36 0.43 18.41
CA GLN A 126 5.48 1.16 19.66
C GLN A 126 6.83 1.89 19.73
N VAL A 127 7.94 1.19 19.43
CA VAL A 127 9.29 1.78 19.41
C VAL A 127 9.39 2.92 18.39
N ILE A 128 8.84 2.75 17.18
CA ILE A 128 8.82 3.82 16.17
C ILE A 128 8.05 5.04 16.71
N THR A 129 6.90 4.81 17.35
CA THR A 129 6.05 5.88 17.87
C THR A 129 6.72 6.65 19.02
N ASP A 130 7.35 5.93 19.95
CA ASP A 130 8.04 6.49 21.11
C ASP A 130 9.32 7.21 20.72
N HIS A 131 9.99 6.75 19.66
CA HIS A 131 11.29 7.26 19.23
C HIS A 131 11.26 7.96 17.86
N LYS A 132 10.14 8.60 17.49
CA LYS A 132 10.06 9.40 16.24
C LYS A 132 10.82 10.73 16.30
N LYS A 133 11.22 11.20 17.50
CA LYS A 133 11.87 12.51 17.69
C LYS A 133 13.19 12.66 16.91
N PRO A 134 14.15 11.70 16.91
CA PRO A 134 15.38 11.81 16.14
C PRO A 134 15.12 11.92 14.62
N PHE A 135 14.07 11.26 14.11
CA PHE A 135 13.69 11.38 12.71
C PHE A 135 13.19 12.79 12.38
N ALA A 136 12.35 13.37 13.24
CA ALA A 136 11.90 14.76 13.10
C ALA A 136 13.08 15.76 13.20
N GLU A 137 14.01 15.56 14.14
CA GLU A 137 15.23 16.36 14.28
C GLU A 137 16.11 16.27 13.02
N TYR A 138 16.27 15.08 12.45
CA TYR A 138 16.96 14.89 11.17
C TYR A 138 16.29 15.67 10.03
N LEU A 139 14.95 15.61 9.91
CA LEU A 139 14.22 16.36 8.88
C LEU A 139 14.36 17.88 9.06
N ASN A 140 14.29 18.38 10.30
CA ASN A 140 14.51 19.79 10.62
C ASN A 140 15.94 20.23 10.28
N ARG A 141 16.95 19.40 10.63
CA ARG A 141 18.34 19.67 10.28
C ARG A 141 18.54 19.68 8.76
N LYS A 142 17.93 18.74 8.05
CA LYS A 142 17.97 18.69 6.59
C LYS A 142 17.33 19.93 5.97
N ALA A 143 16.18 20.38 6.47
CA ALA A 143 15.55 21.62 6.04
C ALA A 143 16.48 22.84 6.24
N SER A 144 17.07 22.97 7.43
CA SER A 144 18.05 24.02 7.74
C SER A 144 19.25 24.02 6.78
N LEU A 145 19.84 22.85 6.49
CA LEU A 145 20.96 22.73 5.55
C LEU A 145 20.58 23.06 4.10
N LEU A 146 19.30 22.92 3.75
CA LEU A 146 18.75 23.26 2.44
C LEU A 146 18.21 24.70 2.38
N GLY A 147 18.31 25.48 3.46
CA GLY A 147 17.80 26.84 3.56
C GLY A 147 16.27 26.93 3.48
N LEU A 148 15.56 25.95 4.05
CA LEU A 148 14.10 25.82 4.03
C LEU A 148 13.45 26.18 5.34
#